data_AF-A0AAW3KIH7-F1
#
_entry.id   AF-A0AAW3KIH7-F1
#
_cell.length_a   1.000
_cell.length_b   1.000
_cell.length_c   1.000
_cell.angle_alpha   90.00
_cell.angle_beta   90.00
_cell.angle_gamma   90.00
#
_symmetry.space_group_name_H-M   'P 1'
#
loop_
_entity.id
_entity.type
_entity.pdbx_description
1 polymer ?
#
loop_
_entity_poly.entity_id
_entity_poly.type
_entity_poly.pdbx_seq_one_letter_code
_entity_poly.pdbx_strand_id
1 'polypeptide(L)'
;MNLDYFRFHQSRVTFACDAVRIANEVEGIDPVEVVGDMLFQKNRATTEAYIKYVKKQPVKAAVANEFTKVFLGILERRKESKDAWPDHP
;
A
#
# COMPACT_ATOMS: atom_id res chain seq x y z
N MET A 1 -27.82 -10.04 -15.73
CA MET A 1 -26.70 -9.35 -15.05
C MET A 1 -25.61 -9.16 -16.09
N ASN A 2 -25.30 -7.92 -16.48
CA ASN A 2 -24.22 -7.66 -17.43
C ASN A 2 -22.88 -7.80 -16.69
N LEU A 3 -21.97 -8.63 -17.21
CA LEU A 3 -20.66 -8.95 -16.62
C LEU A 3 -19.49 -8.48 -17.49
N ASP A 4 -19.74 -7.65 -18.51
CA ASP A 4 -18.75 -7.26 -19.51
C ASP A 4 -17.55 -6.50 -18.90
N TYR A 5 -17.76 -5.88 -17.73
CA TYR A 5 -16.74 -5.18 -16.95
C TYR A 5 -16.21 -5.98 -15.77
N PHE A 6 -16.72 -7.19 -15.52
CA PHE A 6 -16.28 -8.00 -14.39
C PHE A 6 -14.90 -8.61 -14.66
N ARG A 7 -13.90 -8.13 -13.92
CA ARG A 7 -12.52 -8.61 -14.01
C ARG A 7 -12.26 -9.66 -12.94
N PHE A 8 -12.63 -10.92 -13.21
CA PHE A 8 -12.46 -12.03 -12.26
C PHE A 8 -11.06 -12.10 -11.63
N HIS A 9 -10.01 -11.95 -12.45
CA HIS A 9 -8.64 -11.98 -11.96
C HIS A 9 -8.34 -10.85 -10.96
N GLN A 10 -8.85 -9.64 -11.20
CA GLN A 10 -8.68 -8.52 -10.28
C GLN A 10 -9.42 -8.78 -8.97
N SER A 11 -10.67 -9.25 -9.04
CA SER A 11 -11.46 -9.63 -7.85
C SER A 11 -10.74 -10.68 -7.00
N ARG A 12 -10.16 -11.71 -7.63
CA ARG A 12 -9.37 -12.74 -6.95
C ARG A 12 -8.11 -12.18 -6.28
N VAL A 13 -7.40 -11.26 -6.94
CA VAL A 13 -6.21 -10.62 -6.38
C VAL A 13 -6.56 -9.70 -5.21
N THR A 14 -7.68 -8.97 -5.30
CA THR A 14 -8.21 -8.17 -4.18
C THR A 14 -8.48 -9.06 -2.98
N PHE A 15 -9.22 -10.16 -3.18
CA PHE A 15 -9.48 -11.14 -2.13
C PHE A 15 -8.19 -11.71 -1.52
N ALA A 16 -7.20 -12.06 -2.35
CA ALA A 16 -5.91 -12.56 -1.86
C ALA A 16 -5.20 -11.55 -0.95
N CYS A 17 -5.21 -10.26 -1.31
CA CYS A 17 -4.61 -9.21 -0.49
C CYS A 17 -5.32 -9.06 0.86
N ASP A 18 -6.65 -9.15 0.88
CA ASP A 18 -7.44 -9.07 2.11
C ASP A 18 -7.24 -10.30 3.00
N ALA A 19 -7.21 -11.50 2.43
CA ALA A 19 -6.90 -12.73 3.14
C ALA A 19 -5.49 -12.68 3.77
N VAL A 20 -4.51 -12.15 3.05
CA VAL A 20 -3.15 -11.93 3.58
C VAL A 20 -3.14 -10.99 4.78
N ARG A 21 -3.93 -9.90 4.77
CA ARG A 21 -3.98 -8.96 5.90
C ARG A 21 -4.43 -9.67 7.16
N ILE A 22 -5.53 -10.42 7.07
CA ILE A 22 -6.10 -11.18 8.19
C ILE A 22 -5.14 -12.28 8.64
N ALA A 23 -4.57 -13.05 7.70
CA ALA A 23 -3.68 -14.17 8.03
C ALA A 23 -2.37 -13.71 8.72
N ASN A 24 -1.87 -12.50 8.43
CA ASN A 24 -0.70 -11.95 9.12
C ASN A 24 -0.97 -11.58 10.59
N GLU A 25 -2.22 -11.45 11.01
CA GLU A 25 -2.59 -11.11 12.39
C GLU A 25 -2.70 -12.34 13.29
N VAL A 26 -2.68 -13.55 12.71
CA VAL A 26 -2.80 -14.81 13.46
C VAL A 26 -1.41 -15.38 13.76
N GLU A 27 -1.10 -15.52 15.04
CA GLU A 27 0.17 -16.10 15.49
C GLU A 27 0.27 -17.60 15.23
N GLY A 28 1.49 -18.08 14.98
CA GLY A 28 1.79 -19.52 14.86
C GLY A 28 1.39 -20.16 13.51
N ILE A 29 0.94 -19.37 12.54
CA ILE A 29 0.54 -19.85 11.21
C ILE A 29 1.38 -19.17 10.13
N ASP A 30 1.73 -19.91 9.07
CA ASP A 30 2.33 -19.32 7.86
C ASP A 30 1.22 -18.74 6.96
N PRO A 31 1.15 -17.40 6.80
CA PRO A 31 0.14 -16.77 5.95
C PRO A 31 0.25 -17.19 4.47
N VAL A 32 1.43 -17.64 4.03
CA VAL A 32 1.64 -18.12 2.65
C VAL A 32 0.89 -19.43 2.41
N GLU A 33 0.90 -20.35 3.38
CA GLU A 33 0.23 -21.64 3.26
C GLU A 33 -1.28 -21.47 3.27
N VAL A 34 -1.80 -20.72 4.26
CA VAL A 34 -3.24 -20.44 4.38
C VAL A 34 -3.79 -19.80 3.11
N VAL A 35 -3.17 -18.72 2.64
CA VAL A 35 -3.67 -18.00 1.46
C VAL A 35 -3.43 -18.80 0.18
N GLY A 36 -2.33 -19.57 0.12
CA GLY A 36 -2.05 -20.49 -0.98
C GLY A 36 -3.15 -21.54 -1.15
N ASP A 37 -3.56 -22.15 -0.03
CA ASP A 37 -4.61 -23.16 0.01
C ASP A 37 -5.98 -22.59 -0.35
N MET A 38 -6.34 -21.43 0.22
CA MET A 38 -7.59 -20.71 -0.11
C MET A 38 -7.72 -20.41 -1.61
N LEU A 39 -6.59 -20.20 -2.28
CA LEU A 39 -6.54 -19.85 -3.70
C LEU A 39 -6.22 -21.06 -4.60
N PHE A 40 -5.96 -22.24 -4.05
CA PHE A 40 -5.48 -23.40 -4.81
C PHE A 40 -4.24 -23.09 -5.66
N GLN A 41 -3.29 -22.33 -5.09
CA GLN A 41 -2.07 -21.96 -5.79
C GLN A 41 -1.11 -23.15 -5.85
N LYS A 42 -0.67 -23.49 -7.07
CA LYS A 42 0.36 -24.52 -7.27
C LYS A 42 1.75 -24.06 -6.87
N ASN A 43 2.00 -22.75 -6.95
CA ASN A 43 3.30 -22.16 -6.71
C ASN A 43 3.25 -21.19 -5.53
N ARG A 44 4.02 -21.52 -4.50
CA ARG A 44 4.19 -20.70 -3.29
C ARG A 44 4.63 -19.27 -3.59
N ALA A 45 5.49 -19.09 -4.60
CA ALA A 45 6.01 -17.77 -4.99
C ALA A 45 4.90 -16.79 -5.41
N THR A 46 3.79 -17.29 -5.96
CA THR A 46 2.63 -16.46 -6.30
C THR A 46 2.00 -15.86 -5.06
N THR A 47 1.87 -16.65 -3.99
CA THR A 47 1.31 -16.16 -2.73
C THR A 47 2.26 -15.24 -1.98
N GLU A 48 3.56 -15.53 -2.01
CA GLU A 48 4.60 -14.65 -1.45
C GLU A 48 4.59 -13.26 -2.09
N ALA A 49 4.25 -13.17 -3.38
CA ALA A 49 4.09 -11.89 -4.06
C ALA A 49 2.96 -11.04 -3.44
N TYR A 50 1.85 -11.65 -3.02
CA TYR A 50 0.76 -10.95 -2.31
C TYR A 50 1.22 -10.44 -0.94
N ILE A 51 1.95 -11.26 -0.19
CA ILE A 51 2.50 -10.83 1.11
C ILE A 51 3.47 -9.66 0.94
N LYS A 52 4.40 -9.77 0.00
CA LYS A 52 5.34 -8.69 -0.34
C LYS A 52 4.62 -7.44 -0.79
N TYR A 53 3.53 -7.57 -1.54
CA TYR A 53 2.71 -6.45 -1.96
C TYR A 53 2.04 -5.76 -0.75
N VAL A 54 1.36 -6.50 0.12
CA VAL A 54 0.66 -5.98 1.31
C VAL A 54 1.64 -5.31 2.27
N LYS A 55 2.77 -5.96 2.59
CA LYS A 55 3.81 -5.38 3.48
C LYS A 55 4.40 -4.08 2.95
N LYS A 56 4.43 -3.89 1.62
CA LYS A 56 4.92 -2.65 0.98
C LYS A 56 3.88 -1.54 0.87
N GLN A 57 2.58 -1.83 1.08
CA GLN A 57 1.52 -0.83 0.94
C GLN A 57 1.70 0.39 1.85
N PRO A 58 2.02 0.25 3.16
CA PRO A 58 2.18 1.41 4.03
C PRO A 58 3.28 2.37 3.55
N VAL A 59 4.40 1.81 3.08
CA VAL A 59 5.52 2.60 2.55
C VAL A 59 5.13 3.29 1.24
N LYS A 60 4.44 2.60 0.33
CA LYS A 60 3.95 3.20 -0.91
C LYS A 60 2.97 4.35 -0.64
N ALA A 61 2.05 4.16 0.31
CA ALA A 61 1.10 5.18 0.71
C ALA A 61 1.81 6.40 1.33
N ALA A 62 2.78 6.18 2.22
CA ALA A 62 3.57 7.25 2.82
C ALA A 62 4.32 8.06 1.75
N VAL A 63 5.02 7.37 0.83
CA VAL A 63 5.75 8.03 -0.28
C VAL A 63 4.80 8.82 -1.18
N ALA A 64 3.66 8.24 -1.56
CA ALA A 64 2.67 8.92 -2.39
C ALA A 64 2.12 10.16 -1.69
N ASN A 65 1.77 10.05 -0.41
CA ASN A 65 1.25 11.16 0.37
C ASN A 65 2.26 12.31 0.49
N GLU A 66 3.52 12.01 0.81
CA GLU A 66 4.58 13.03 0.89
C GLU A 66 4.82 13.69 -0.48
N PHE A 67 4.91 12.90 -1.55
CA PHE A 67 5.02 13.45 -2.89
C PHE A 67 3.84 14.36 -3.24
N THR A 68 2.61 13.93 -2.96
CA THR A 68 1.39 14.70 -3.23
C THR A 68 1.37 16.02 -2.44
N LYS A 69 1.77 16.01 -1.17
CA LYS A 69 1.85 17.25 -0.37
C LYS A 69 2.83 18.26 -0.97
N VAL A 70 3.99 17.79 -1.44
CA VAL A 70 4.98 18.64 -2.11
C VAL A 70 4.45 19.13 -3.45
N PHE A 71 3.89 18.23 -4.27
CA PHE A 71 3.35 18.54 -5.59
C PHE A 71 2.23 19.59 -5.54
N LEU A 72 1.33 19.48 -4.56
CA LEU A 72 0.23 20.41 -4.35
C LEU A 72 0.65 21.70 -3.61
N GLY A 73 1.92 21.84 -3.21
CA GLY A 73 2.39 23.02 -2.46
C GLY A 73 1.83 23.14 -1.03
N ILE A 74 1.29 22.06 -0.47
CA ILE A 74 0.70 22.03 0.89
C ILE A 74 1.81 22.04 1.95
N LEU A 75 2.96 21.44 1.66
CA LEU A 75 4.16 21.62 2.47
C LEU A 75 4.82 22.94 2.04
N GLU A 76 4.60 24.01 2.80
CA GLU A 76 5.40 25.22 2.66
C GLU A 76 6.87 24.83 2.88
N ARG A 77 7.69 25.02 1.84
CA ARG A 77 9.14 25.09 1.99
C ARG A 77 9.38 26.13 3.09
N ARG A 78 9.89 25.70 4.25
CA ARG A 78 10.20 26.56 5.40
C ARG A 78 10.78 27.87 4.84
N LYS A 79 10.04 28.98 4.92
CA LYS A 79 10.63 30.29 4.66
C LYS A 79 11.69 30.44 5.75
N GLU A 80 12.96 30.35 5.38
CA GLU A 80 14.01 30.88 6.23
C GLU A 80 13.71 32.38 6.36
N SER A 81 13.12 32.76 7.50
CA SER A 81 13.01 34.16 7.87
C SER A 81 14.42 34.64 8.22
N LYS A 82 15.18 35.05 7.21
CA LYS A 82 16.41 35.81 7.38
C LYS A 82 16.37 37.16 6.71
N ASP A 83 15.17 37.71 6.53
CA ASP A 83 14.96 39.12 6.24
C ASP A 83 13.83 39.64 7.12
N ALA A 84 13.98 39.50 8.44
CA ALA A 84 13.39 40.49 9.34
C ALA A 84 14.19 41.77 9.06
N TRP A 85 13.63 42.62 8.19
CA TRP A 85 14.19 43.92 7.87
C TRP A 85 14.56 44.62 9.18
N PRO A 86 15.84 44.95 9.41
CA PRO A 86 16.21 45.63 10.64
C PRO A 86 15.59 47.03 10.56
N ASP A 87 14.78 47.34 11.57
CA ASP A 87 14.31 48.69 11.82
C ASP A 87 15.50 49.67 11.71
N HIS A 88 15.40 50.58 10.75
CA HIS A 88 16.24 51.77 10.67
C HIS A 88 15.55 52.81 9.79
N PRO A 89 15.69 54.10 10.13
CA PRO A 89 15.20 54.82 11.30
C PRO A 89 13.87 55.56 11.04
#